data_AF-H0EXL0-F1
#
_entry.id   AF-H0EXL0-F1
#
_cell.length_a   1.000
_cell.length_b   1.000
_cell.length_c   1.000
_cell.angle_alpha   90.00
_cell.angle_beta   90.00
_cell.angle_gamma   90.00
#
_symmetry.space_group_name_H-M   'P 1'
#
loop_
_entity.id
_entity.type
_entity.pdbx_description
1 polymer ?
#
loop_
_entity_poly.entity_id
_entity_poly.type
_entity_poly.pdbx_seq_one_letter_code
_entity_poly.pdbx_strand_id
1 'polypeptide(L)'
;MARLAELSPTTKRLLKYLPFHGMPSKNIYDPRIIKFNLARSIVANYDYIFDRFVKNAELSKFEPLIGFAMKEKNTIVEKWPFRLKLQPGQPGAQEEFDRLLSGGVSGKEIYLEWKRTRM
;
A
#
# COMPACT_ATOMS: atom_id res chain seq x y z
N MET A 1 9.45 16.18 21.14
CA MET A 1 9.51 16.43 19.68
C MET A 1 10.43 15.39 19.06
N ALA A 2 9.92 14.29 18.50
CA ALA A 2 10.77 13.39 17.71
C ALA A 2 11.29 14.18 16.50
N ARG A 3 12.61 14.27 16.33
CA ARG A 3 13.22 15.08 15.28
C ARG A 3 12.81 14.45 13.95
N LEU A 4 12.21 15.23 13.03
CA LEU A 4 11.67 14.74 11.74
C LEU A 4 12.65 13.84 10.96
N ALA A 5 13.96 14.00 11.17
CA ALA A 5 15.01 13.15 10.64
C ALA A 5 14.87 11.65 10.96
N GLU A 6 14.38 11.28 12.15
CA GLU A 6 14.27 9.89 12.65
C GLU A 6 13.03 9.16 12.14
N LEU A 7 12.11 9.85 11.49
CA LEU A 7 10.88 9.25 10.98
C LEU A 7 11.14 8.41 9.73
N SER A 8 10.45 7.27 9.63
CA SER A 8 10.50 6.42 8.43
C SER A 8 10.08 7.22 7.18
N PRO A 9 10.60 6.88 5.98
CA PRO A 9 10.21 7.56 4.74
C PRO A 9 8.68 7.61 4.53
N THR A 10 7.99 6.52 4.86
CA THR A 10 6.52 6.44 4.83
C THR A 10 5.88 7.45 5.77
N THR A 11 6.38 7.58 7.00
CA THR A 11 5.86 8.55 7.97
C THR A 11 6.10 9.98 7.49
N LYS A 12 7.27 10.29 6.93
CA LYS A 12 7.57 11.59 6.33
C LYS A 12 6.61 11.93 5.18
N ARG A 13 6.30 10.95 4.32
CA ARG A 13 5.34 11.12 3.22
C ARG A 13 3.91 11.31 3.74
N LEU A 14 3.49 10.52 4.73
CA LEU A 14 2.16 10.61 5.34
C LEU A 14 1.92 11.99 5.96
N LEU A 15 2.91 12.56 6.65
CA LEU A 15 2.78 13.88 7.26
C LEU A 15 2.52 15.01 6.24
N LYS A 16 2.77 14.78 4.95
CA LYS A 16 2.42 15.73 3.89
C LYS A 16 0.93 15.71 3.51
N TYR A 17 0.23 14.59 3.75
CA TYR A 17 -1.22 14.45 3.53
C TYR A 17 -2.03 14.62 4.82
N LEU A 18 -1.46 14.17 5.94
CA LEU A 18 -2.11 14.20 7.25
C LEU A 18 -1.13 14.78 8.29
N PRO A 19 -1.00 16.11 8.37
CA PRO A 19 -0.19 16.77 9.37
C PRO A 19 -0.66 16.40 10.79
N PHE A 20 0.25 15.88 11.60
CA PHE A 20 -0.04 15.52 12.99
C PHE A 20 0.38 16.66 13.92
N HIS A 21 -0.59 17.44 14.41
CA HIS A 21 -0.36 18.57 15.30
C HIS A 21 -0.55 18.18 16.78
N GLY A 22 0.39 18.59 17.63
CA GLY A 22 0.35 18.35 19.08
C GLY A 22 1.10 17.10 19.54
N MET A 23 1.21 16.90 20.85
CA MET A 23 1.79 15.67 21.40
C MET A 23 0.86 14.48 21.12
N PRO A 24 1.40 13.32 20.67
CA PRO A 24 0.61 12.10 20.58
C PRO A 24 -0.02 11.81 21.94
N SER A 25 -1.32 11.57 21.94
CA SER A 25 -1.99 11.08 23.14
C SER A 25 -1.30 9.80 23.60
N LYS A 26 -1.13 9.63 24.91
CA LYS A 26 -0.68 8.34 25.48
C LYS A 26 -1.75 7.25 25.31
N ASN A 27 -2.98 7.63 24.99
CA ASN A 27 -4.06 6.69 24.73
C ASN A 27 -3.96 6.14 23.30
N ILE A 28 -3.71 4.84 23.18
CA ILE A 28 -3.63 4.13 21.89
C ILE A 28 -4.95 4.14 21.09
N TYR A 29 -6.07 4.42 21.74
CA TYR A 29 -7.39 4.52 21.14
C TYR A 29 -7.76 5.95 20.71
N ASP A 30 -6.81 6.90 20.76
CA ASP A 30 -7.02 8.23 20.20
C ASP A 30 -7.40 8.12 18.71
N PRO A 31 -8.54 8.67 18.27
CA PRO A 31 -8.98 8.59 16.88
C PRO A 31 -7.95 9.13 15.89
N ARG A 32 -7.11 10.10 16.30
CA ARG A 32 -6.02 10.64 15.48
C ARG A 32 -4.92 9.62 15.28
N ILE A 33 -4.60 8.84 16.31
CA ILE A 33 -3.61 7.74 16.23
C ILE A 33 -4.15 6.62 15.36
N ILE A 34 -5.42 6.26 15.53
CA ILE A 34 -6.09 5.24 14.69
C ILE A 34 -6.08 5.68 13.23
N LYS A 35 -6.54 6.91 12.93
CA LYS A 35 -6.54 7.48 11.57
C LYS A 35 -5.13 7.53 10.98
N PHE A 36 -4.13 7.93 11.76
CA PHE A 36 -2.74 7.98 11.31
C PHE A 36 -2.20 6.59 10.95
N ASN A 37 -2.51 5.56 11.75
CA ASN A 37 -2.08 4.18 11.47
C ASN A 37 -2.77 3.60 10.22
N LEU A 38 -4.07 3.85 10.04
CA LEU A 38 -4.79 3.46 8.83
C LEU A 38 -4.22 4.17 7.59
N ALA A 39 -4.02 5.48 7.67
CA ALA A 39 -3.45 6.24 6.58
C ALA A 39 -2.00 5.83 6.24
N ARG A 40 -1.24 5.38 7.23
CA ARG A 40 0.14 4.90 7.02
C ARG A 40 0.20 3.69 6.08
N SER A 41 -0.80 2.81 6.11
CA SER A 41 -0.79 1.66 5.20
C SER A 41 -1.02 2.09 3.76
N ILE A 42 -1.89 3.07 3.51
CA ILE A 42 -2.16 3.59 2.16
C ILE A 42 -0.91 4.24 1.53
N VAL A 43 -0.06 4.87 2.33
CA VAL A 43 1.14 5.59 1.86
C VAL A 43 2.36 4.67 1.69
N ALA A 44 2.35 3.50 2.30
CA ALA A 44 3.48 2.57 2.30
C ALA A 44 3.66 1.87 0.94
N ASN A 45 4.90 1.45 0.65
CA ASN A 45 5.18 0.53 -0.46
C ASN A 45 5.18 -0.91 0.09
N TYR A 46 4.50 -1.83 -0.61
CA TYR A 46 4.41 -3.24 -0.27
C TYR A 46 5.02 -4.20 -1.31
N ASP A 47 5.71 -3.68 -2.32
CA ASP A 47 6.37 -4.49 -3.36
C ASP A 47 7.29 -5.54 -2.72
N TYR A 48 8.13 -5.15 -1.77
CA TYR A 48 9.04 -6.07 -1.07
C TYR A 48 8.33 -7.15 -0.23
N ILE A 49 7.13 -6.85 0.30
CA ILE A 49 6.32 -7.83 1.03
C ILE A 49 5.73 -8.82 0.04
N PHE A 50 5.24 -8.34 -1.11
CA PHE A 50 4.75 -9.19 -2.17
C PHE A 50 5.84 -10.09 -2.73
N ASP A 51 7.03 -9.57 -3.00
CA ASP A 51 8.16 -10.37 -3.52
C ASP A 51 8.54 -11.48 -2.54
N ARG A 52 8.55 -11.16 -1.23
CA ARG A 52 8.74 -12.15 -0.18
C ARG A 52 7.63 -13.20 -0.17
N PHE A 53 6.37 -12.80 -0.34
CA PHE A 53 5.23 -13.72 -0.43
C PHE A 53 5.37 -14.66 -1.64
N VAL A 54 5.64 -14.13 -2.84
CA VAL A 54 5.84 -14.92 -4.07
C VAL A 54 6.94 -15.95 -3.87
N LYS A 55 8.06 -15.54 -3.26
CA LYS A 55 9.19 -16.44 -2.95
C LYS A 55 8.78 -17.53 -1.96
N ASN A 56 8.15 -17.16 -0.85
CA ASN A 56 7.79 -18.09 0.21
C ASN A 56 6.68 -19.06 -0.19
N ALA A 57 5.74 -18.63 -1.01
CA ALA A 57 4.67 -19.45 -1.56
C ALA A 57 5.09 -20.21 -2.82
N GLU A 58 6.34 -20.03 -3.27
CA GLU A 58 6.92 -20.68 -4.45
C GLU A 58 6.03 -20.58 -5.70
N LEU A 59 5.39 -19.42 -5.92
CA LEU A 59 4.38 -19.28 -6.98
C LEU A 59 4.93 -19.53 -8.39
N SER A 60 6.25 -19.43 -8.60
CA SER A 60 6.90 -19.82 -9.85
C SER A 60 6.77 -21.31 -10.17
N LYS A 61 6.55 -22.17 -9.16
CA LYS A 61 6.34 -23.61 -9.34
C LYS A 61 4.91 -23.94 -9.78
N PHE A 62 3.98 -22.99 -9.75
CA PHE A 62 2.58 -23.25 -10.12
C PHE A 62 2.43 -23.55 -11.61
N GLU A 63 3.21 -22.89 -12.47
CA GLU A 63 3.13 -23.08 -13.92
C GLU A 63 3.30 -24.55 -14.34
N PRO A 64 4.40 -25.26 -13.97
CA PRO A 64 4.54 -26.67 -14.32
C PRO A 64 3.57 -27.60 -13.57
N LEU A 65 3.04 -27.20 -12.41
CA LEU A 65 2.17 -28.07 -11.59
C LEU A 65 0.70 -28.04 -12.02
N ILE A 66 0.18 -26.86 -12.37
CA ILE A 66 -1.25 -26.67 -12.64
C ILE A 66 -1.55 -26.04 -14.01
N GLY A 67 -0.53 -25.72 -14.81
CA GLY A 67 -0.70 -25.12 -16.15
C GLY A 67 -1.21 -23.68 -16.12
N PHE A 68 -0.90 -22.94 -15.05
CA PHE A 68 -1.22 -21.51 -14.93
C PHE A 68 -0.01 -20.72 -14.45
N ALA A 69 0.25 -19.59 -15.11
CA ALA A 69 1.28 -18.64 -14.71
C ALA A 69 0.67 -17.28 -14.40
N MET A 70 1.25 -16.58 -13.42
CA MET A 70 0.95 -15.16 -13.22
C MET A 70 1.37 -14.38 -14.47
N LYS A 71 0.52 -13.45 -14.92
CA LYS A 71 0.91 -12.49 -15.93
C LYS A 71 1.93 -11.51 -15.33
N GLU A 72 2.93 -11.15 -16.12
CA GLU A 72 3.90 -10.11 -15.75
C GLU A 72 3.20 -8.75 -15.58
N LYS A 73 2.26 -8.45 -16.48
CA LYS A 73 1.46 -7.23 -16.47
C LYS A 73 -0.03 -7.55 -16.49
N ASN A 74 -0.77 -6.96 -15.56
CA ASN A 74 -2.23 -7.02 -15.58
C ASN A 74 -2.82 -6.13 -16.68
N THR A 75 -3.97 -6.54 -17.19
CA THR A 75 -4.66 -5.93 -18.34
C THR A 75 -6.07 -5.44 -18.01
N ILE A 76 -6.70 -5.95 -16.95
CA ILE A 76 -8.05 -5.63 -16.49
C ILE A 76 -8.00 -4.57 -15.38
N VAL A 77 -7.23 -4.85 -14.32
CA VAL A 77 -7.02 -3.93 -13.18
C VAL A 77 -5.53 -3.85 -12.87
N GLU A 78 -5.05 -2.67 -12.52
CA GLU A 78 -3.65 -2.51 -12.11
C GLU A 78 -3.28 -3.42 -10.93
N LYS A 79 -2.00 -3.82 -10.84
CA LYS A 79 -1.53 -4.74 -9.79
C LYS A 79 -1.84 -4.24 -8.37
N TRP A 80 -1.77 -2.93 -8.17
CA TRP A 80 -1.97 -2.26 -6.89
C TRP A 80 -3.12 -1.23 -6.97
N PRO A 81 -4.38 -1.68 -7.01
CA PRO A 81 -5.54 -0.82 -7.34
C PRO A 81 -5.78 0.32 -6.34
N PHE A 82 -5.31 0.16 -5.10
CA PHE A 82 -5.49 1.13 -4.03
C PHE A 82 -4.18 1.79 -3.59
N ARG A 83 -3.13 1.70 -4.42
CA ARG A 83 -1.89 2.45 -4.21
C ARG A 83 -2.10 3.89 -4.68
N LEU A 84 -1.64 4.85 -3.87
CA LEU A 84 -1.56 6.25 -4.28
C LEU A 84 -0.75 6.40 -5.56
N LYS A 85 -1.38 6.94 -6.59
CA LYS A 85 -0.76 7.22 -7.89
C LYS A 85 -0.06 8.58 -7.87
N LEU A 86 -0.67 9.53 -7.17
CA LEU A 86 -0.17 10.89 -7.06
C LEU A 86 0.78 11.04 -5.87
N GLN A 87 1.78 11.89 -6.06
CA GLN A 87 2.71 12.32 -5.02
C GLN A 87 2.17 13.55 -4.31
N PRO A 88 2.56 13.78 -3.04
CA PRO A 88 2.17 14.98 -2.32
C PRO A 88 2.54 16.24 -3.11
N GLY A 89 1.59 17.16 -3.26
CA GLY A 89 1.76 18.41 -4.01
C GLY A 89 1.36 18.35 -5.49
N GLN A 90 1.07 17.16 -6.04
CA GLN A 90 0.45 17.09 -7.36
C GLN A 90 -1.05 17.44 -7.29
N PRO A 91 -1.63 18.05 -8.35
CA PRO A 91 -3.07 18.29 -8.42
C PRO A 91 -3.85 16.98 -8.24
N GLY A 92 -4.84 16.96 -7.34
CA GLY A 92 -5.66 15.77 -7.06
C GLY A 92 -5.08 14.81 -6.01
N ALA A 93 -3.86 15.05 -5.51
CA ALA A 93 -3.19 14.09 -4.63
C ALA A 93 -3.86 13.96 -3.25
N GLN A 94 -4.39 15.05 -2.71
CA GLN A 94 -5.09 15.04 -1.43
C GLN A 94 -6.44 14.34 -1.56
N GLU A 95 -7.15 14.61 -2.65
CA GLU A 95 -8.45 14.01 -2.98
C GLU A 95 -8.32 12.49 -3.19
N GLU A 96 -7.25 12.04 -3.87
CA GLU A 96 -6.95 10.61 -4.00
C GLU A 96 -6.70 9.97 -2.63
N PHE A 97 -5.89 10.61 -1.79
CA PHE A 97 -5.59 10.14 -0.44
C PHE A 97 -6.84 10.03 0.44
N ASP A 98 -7.67 11.08 0.47
CA ASP A 98 -8.89 11.10 1.29
C ASP A 98 -9.93 10.09 0.80
N ARG A 99 -10.03 9.87 -0.53
CA ARG A 99 -10.87 8.83 -1.12
C ARG A 99 -10.43 7.42 -0.71
N LEU A 100 -9.13 7.15 -0.72
CA LEU A 100 -8.61 5.83 -0.29
C LEU A 100 -8.81 5.62 1.20
N LEU A 101 -8.55 6.63 2.03
CA LEU A 101 -8.71 6.54 3.48
C LEU A 101 -10.16 6.35 3.91
N SER A 102 -11.10 7.03 3.24
CA SER A 102 -12.53 6.85 3.50
C SER A 102 -13.09 5.54 2.93
N GLY A 103 -12.48 4.99 1.88
CA GLY A 103 -12.92 3.75 1.23
C GLY A 103 -12.67 2.45 2.01
N GLY A 104 -12.01 2.52 3.17
CA GLY A 104 -11.76 1.34 4.02
C GLY A 104 -10.73 0.36 3.48
N VAL A 105 -9.96 0.76 2.45
CA VAL A 105 -8.88 -0.05 1.87
C VAL A 105 -7.56 0.20 2.59
N SER A 106 -6.69 -0.81 2.57
CA SER A 106 -5.41 -0.76 3.29
C SER A 106 -4.22 -0.36 2.41
N GLY A 107 -4.36 -0.40 1.08
CA GLY A 107 -3.26 -0.24 0.12
C GLY A 107 -2.40 -1.50 -0.04
N LYS A 108 -2.75 -2.58 0.67
CA LYS A 108 -2.06 -3.90 0.62
C LYS A 108 -2.75 -4.86 -0.33
N GLU A 109 -3.95 -4.54 -0.77
CA GLU A 109 -4.72 -5.36 -1.68
C GLU A 109 -3.99 -5.41 -3.03
N ILE A 110 -3.80 -6.63 -3.52
CA ILE A 110 -3.11 -6.89 -4.77
C ILE A 110 -4.04 -7.64 -5.71
N TYR A 111 -4.10 -7.20 -6.95
CA TYR A 111 -4.78 -7.92 -8.03
C TYR A 111 -3.75 -8.63 -8.88
N LEU A 112 -3.94 -9.93 -9.12
CA LEU A 112 -3.03 -10.76 -9.92
C LEU A 112 -3.82 -11.43 -11.03
N GLU A 113 -3.43 -11.18 -12.26
CA GLU A 113 -3.96 -11.92 -13.40
C GLU A 113 -3.16 -13.18 -13.64
N TRP A 114 -3.87 -14.25 -13.93
CA TRP A 114 -3.30 -15.53 -14.31
C TRP A 114 -3.65 -15.81 -15.77
N LYS A 115 -2.75 -16.51 -16.45
CA LYS A 115 -2.98 -17.05 -17.78
C LYS A 115 -2.76 -18.55 -17.76
N ARG A 116 -3.57 -19.27 -18.53
CA ARG A 116 -3.31 -20.68 -18.80
C ARG A 116 -2.04 -20.77 -19.63
N THR A 117 -1.10 -21.58 -19.18
CA THR A 117 0.08 -21.96 -19.96
C THR A 117 -0.30 -23.24 -20.70
N ARG A 118 0.15 -23.38 -21.95
CA ARG A 118 -0.13 -24.61 -22.70
C ARG A 118 0.58 -25.74 -21.94
N MET A 119 -0.21 -26.66 -21.39
CA MET A 119 0.30 -27.97 -20.97
C MET A 119 0.77 -28.73 -22.21
#